data_AF-A0A5N7DAX3-F1
#
_entry.id   AF-A0A5N7DAX3-F1
#
_cell.length_a   1.000
_cell.length_b   1.000
_cell.length_c   1.000
_cell.angle_alpha   90.00
_cell.angle_beta   90.00
_cell.angle_gamma   90.00
#
_symmetry.space_group_name_H-M   'P 1'
#
loop_
_entity.id
_entity.type
_entity.pdbx_description
1 polymer ?
#
loop_
_entity_poly.entity_id
_entity_poly.type
_entity_poly.pdbx_seq_one_letter_code
_entity_poly.pdbx_strand_id
1 'polypeptide(L)'
;MPEEKGWKVDDTVRFAEKVKFGVAFQVPFAAAVKKAVGDKVLVAAVGMINNGTLADQILNENDLDVILGGRAFQRDTGFAKDLDIEIAMAAQIRWGFTSFRNASEYIQPNSMKASTFE
;
A
#
# COMPACT_ATOMS: atom_id res chain seq x y z
N MET A 1 9.71 21.86 6.50
CA MET A 1 10.61 20.73 6.89
C MET A 1 11.62 21.24 7.93
N PRO A 2 12.22 20.38 8.77
CA PRO A 2 13.13 20.79 9.87
C PRO A 2 14.34 21.65 9.48
N GLU A 3 14.61 21.77 8.18
CA GLU A 3 15.78 22.48 7.64
C GLU A 3 15.41 23.74 6.81
N GLU A 4 14.13 24.11 6.72
CA GLU A 4 13.72 25.37 6.07
C GLU A 4 13.99 26.57 6.99
N LYS A 5 14.56 27.65 6.45
CA LYS A 5 14.79 28.92 7.18
C LYS A 5 13.50 29.37 7.88
N GLY A 6 13.48 29.28 9.21
CA GLY A 6 12.37 29.74 10.05
C GLY A 6 11.59 28.64 10.77
N TRP A 7 11.77 27.36 10.42
CA TRP A 7 11.16 26.24 11.15
C TRP A 7 11.91 25.97 12.47
N LYS A 8 11.20 25.96 13.60
CA LYS A 8 11.76 25.66 14.93
C LYS A 8 11.32 24.28 15.42
N VAL A 9 12.03 23.71 16.38
CA VAL A 9 11.67 22.42 17.01
C VAL A 9 10.24 22.45 17.58
N ASP A 10 9.84 23.57 18.19
CA ASP A 10 8.49 23.76 18.72
C ASP A 10 7.41 23.64 17.63
N ASP A 11 7.71 24.03 16.39
CA ASP A 11 6.79 23.90 15.27
C ASP A 11 6.59 22.43 14.88
N THR A 12 7.64 21.60 15.00
CA THR A 12 7.54 20.15 14.81
C THR A 12 6.62 19.51 15.85
N VAL A 13 6.76 19.89 17.13
CA VAL A 13 5.91 19.37 18.21
C VAL A 13 4.45 19.76 17.97
N ARG A 14 4.19 21.04 17.70
CA ARG A 14 2.84 21.55 17.41
C ARG A 14 2.22 20.93 16.17
N PHE A 15 3.01 20.65 15.14
CA PHE A 15 2.55 19.92 13.97
C PHE A 15 2.15 18.49 14.35
N ALA A 16 3.04 17.77 15.04
CA ALA A 16 2.81 16.38 15.43
C ALA A 16 1.56 16.22 16.31
N GLU A 17 1.32 17.15 17.25
CA GLU A 17 0.10 17.17 18.08
C GLU A 17 -1.20 17.26 17.28
N LYS A 18 -1.17 17.92 16.11
CA LYS A 18 -2.33 18.10 15.24
C LYS A 18 -2.56 16.93 14.29
N VAL A 19 -1.55 16.07 14.09
CA VAL A 19 -1.68 14.91 13.21
C VAL A 19 -2.62 13.90 13.86
N LYS A 20 -3.79 13.71 13.25
CA LYS A 20 -4.72 12.67 13.67
C LYS A 20 -4.25 11.31 13.14
N PHE A 21 -3.85 10.44 14.05
CA PHE A 21 -3.48 9.07 13.70
C PHE A 21 -4.71 8.26 13.31
N GLY A 22 -4.64 7.57 12.17
CA GLY A 22 -5.77 6.83 11.62
C GLY A 22 -5.39 6.08 10.34
N VAL A 23 -6.32 5.30 9.81
CA VAL A 23 -6.15 4.63 8.51
C VAL A 23 -5.80 5.69 7.45
N ALA A 24 -4.80 5.41 6.62
CA ALA A 24 -4.38 6.28 5.52
C ALA A 24 -4.00 7.73 5.90
N PHE A 25 -3.70 8.02 7.17
CA PHE A 25 -3.57 9.41 7.66
C PHE A 25 -2.47 10.25 7.01
N GLN A 26 -1.47 9.61 6.36
CA GLN A 26 -0.38 10.32 5.68
C GLN A 26 -0.62 10.50 4.18
N VAL A 27 -1.68 9.90 3.61
CA VAL A 27 -2.04 10.03 2.19
C VAL A 27 -2.22 11.49 1.76
N PRO A 28 -2.87 12.39 2.53
CA PRO A 28 -3.01 13.79 2.12
C PRO A 28 -1.67 14.51 1.94
N PHE A 29 -0.64 14.13 2.71
CA PHE A 29 0.69 14.70 2.57
C PHE A 29 1.36 14.22 1.27
N ALA A 30 1.26 12.92 0.96
CA ALA A 30 1.77 12.38 -0.30
C ALA A 30 1.08 13.02 -1.51
N ALA A 31 -0.26 13.14 -1.47
CA ALA A 31 -1.04 13.78 -2.54
C ALA A 31 -0.63 15.26 -2.74
N ALA A 32 -0.41 16.00 -1.66
CA ALA A 32 0.06 17.38 -1.73
C ALA A 32 1.46 17.48 -2.38
N VAL A 33 2.36 16.54 -2.06
CA VAL A 33 3.68 16.47 -2.69
C VAL A 33 3.56 16.14 -4.17
N LYS A 34 2.80 15.10 -4.56
CA LYS A 34 2.58 14.73 -5.96
C LYS A 34 2.03 15.89 -6.77
N LYS A 35 1.02 16.60 -6.25
CA LYS A 35 0.48 17.81 -6.88
C LYS A 35 1.52 18.91 -7.09
N ALA A 36 2.45 19.08 -6.15
CA ALA A 36 3.48 20.11 -6.24
C ALA A 36 4.62 19.74 -7.21
N VAL A 37 4.99 18.46 -7.29
CA VAL A 37 6.14 17.99 -8.10
C VAL A 37 5.74 17.48 -9.48
N GLY A 38 4.48 17.08 -9.68
CA GLY A 38 3.97 16.43 -10.89
C GLY A 38 4.71 15.12 -11.17
N ASP A 39 4.98 14.84 -12.44
CA ASP A 39 5.66 13.61 -12.88
C ASP A 39 7.18 13.69 -12.86
N LYS A 40 7.74 14.74 -12.24
CA LYS A 40 9.21 14.88 -12.10
C LYS A 40 9.79 13.87 -11.11
N VAL A 41 8.97 13.41 -10.15
CA VAL A 41 9.36 12.49 -9.09
C VAL A 41 8.19 11.57 -8.81
N LEU A 42 8.46 10.26 -8.70
CA LEU A 42 7.47 9.29 -8.24
C LEU A 42 7.20 9.48 -6.75
N VAL A 43 5.93 9.58 -6.37
CA VAL A 43 5.50 9.82 -5.00
C VAL A 43 4.78 8.59 -4.45
N ALA A 44 5.24 8.15 -3.28
CA ALA A 44 4.66 7.02 -2.58
C ALA A 44 3.85 7.45 -1.35
N ALA A 45 2.74 6.75 -1.07
CA ALA A 45 2.01 6.87 0.18
C ALA A 45 2.35 5.75 1.18
N VAL A 46 2.27 6.12 2.45
CA VAL A 46 2.48 5.31 3.64
C VAL A 46 1.39 5.60 4.67
N GLY A 47 1.38 4.88 5.79
CA GLY A 47 0.62 5.25 6.99
C GLY A 47 -0.68 4.47 7.17
N MET A 48 -0.60 3.35 7.90
CA MET A 48 -1.75 2.49 8.27
C MET A 48 -2.63 2.08 7.08
N ILE A 49 -2.00 1.81 5.94
CA ILE A 49 -2.63 1.22 4.75
C ILE A 49 -2.61 -0.30 4.98
N ASN A 50 -3.76 -0.87 5.25
CA ASN A 50 -3.86 -2.18 5.92
C ASN A 50 -4.30 -3.35 5.02
N ASN A 51 -4.76 -3.09 3.79
CA ASN A 51 -5.17 -4.11 2.83
C ASN A 51 -4.96 -3.61 1.39
N GLY A 52 -4.98 -4.53 0.44
CA GLY A 52 -4.77 -4.23 -0.98
C GLY A 52 -5.85 -3.34 -1.57
N THR A 53 -7.13 -3.53 -1.21
CA THR A 53 -8.25 -2.73 -1.72
C THR A 53 -8.08 -1.24 -1.40
N LEU A 54 -7.71 -0.91 -0.16
CA LEU A 54 -7.44 0.46 0.25
C LEU A 54 -6.22 1.02 -0.48
N ALA A 55 -5.18 0.21 -0.70
CA ALA A 55 -4.00 0.63 -1.45
C ALA A 55 -4.37 1.04 -2.89
N ASP A 56 -5.18 0.24 -3.58
CA ASP A 56 -5.68 0.53 -4.93
C ASP A 56 -6.58 1.78 -4.97
N GLN A 57 -7.50 1.92 -4.01
CA GLN A 57 -8.32 3.14 -3.88
C GLN A 57 -7.45 4.39 -3.74
N ILE A 58 -6.41 4.34 -2.89
CA ILE A 58 -5.51 5.47 -2.69
C ILE A 58 -4.79 5.86 -3.98
N LEU A 59 -4.26 4.89 -4.73
CA LEU A 59 -3.57 5.14 -6.00
C LEU A 59 -4.51 5.85 -6.99
N ASN A 60 -5.71 5.31 -7.19
CA ASN A 60 -6.67 5.82 -8.17
C ASN A 60 -7.25 7.19 -7.80
N GLU A 61 -7.57 7.41 -6.51
CA GLU A 61 -8.24 8.64 -6.08
C GLU A 61 -7.30 9.83 -5.83
N ASN A 62 -6.02 9.58 -5.57
CA ASN A 62 -5.07 10.62 -5.14
C ASN A 62 -3.93 10.87 -6.14
N ASP A 63 -3.99 10.26 -7.33
CA ASP A 63 -2.98 10.40 -8.40
C ASP A 63 -1.57 10.00 -7.94
N LEU A 64 -1.47 9.02 -7.04
CA LEU A 64 -0.21 8.58 -6.46
C LEU A 64 0.40 7.43 -7.27
N ASP A 65 1.72 7.33 -7.24
CA ASP A 65 2.45 6.37 -8.08
C ASP A 65 2.68 5.02 -7.38
N VAL A 66 2.88 5.03 -6.05
CA VAL A 66 3.31 3.85 -5.28
C VAL A 66 2.66 3.80 -3.90
N ILE A 67 2.38 2.58 -3.41
CA ILE A 67 2.03 2.33 -2.00
C ILE A 67 3.16 1.56 -1.33
N LEU A 68 3.58 2.02 -0.15
CA LEU A 68 4.55 1.32 0.69
C LEU A 68 3.87 0.65 1.88
N GLY A 69 3.83 -0.67 1.86
CA GLY A 69 3.34 -1.50 2.94
C GLY A 69 4.35 -1.63 4.09
N GLY A 70 3.89 -1.44 5.32
CA GLY A 70 4.69 -1.66 6.54
C GLY A 70 4.19 -2.87 7.34
N ARG A 71 3.64 -2.61 8.53
CA ARG A 71 3.12 -3.63 9.46
C ARG A 71 2.08 -4.57 8.85
N ALA A 72 1.27 -4.10 7.88
CA ALA A 72 0.28 -4.94 7.21
C ALA A 72 0.94 -6.04 6.38
N PHE A 73 1.94 -5.68 5.56
CA PHE A 73 2.68 -6.63 4.73
C PHE A 73 3.48 -7.65 5.57
N GLN A 74 4.00 -7.24 6.73
CA GLN A 74 4.68 -8.17 7.65
C GLN A 74 3.76 -9.26 8.22
N ARG A 75 2.47 -8.94 8.41
CA ARG A 75 1.47 -9.90 8.90
C ARG A 75 0.90 -10.77 7.80
N ASP A 76 0.78 -10.21 6.60
CA ASP A 76 0.24 -10.88 5.43
C ASP A 76 1.05 -10.49 4.19
N THR A 77 1.97 -11.36 3.79
CA THR A 77 2.80 -11.16 2.60
C THR A 77 1.99 -11.26 1.31
N GLY A 78 0.77 -11.81 1.37
CA GLY A 78 -0.18 -11.88 0.26
C GLY A 78 -1.00 -10.59 0.09
N PHE A 79 -0.49 -9.43 0.49
CA PHE A 79 -1.21 -8.15 0.51
C PHE A 79 -1.97 -7.79 -0.79
N ALA A 80 -1.43 -8.18 -1.96
CA ALA A 80 -2.06 -7.92 -3.25
C ALA A 80 -3.28 -8.82 -3.55
N LYS A 81 -3.48 -9.91 -2.80
CA LYS A 81 -4.57 -10.88 -3.01
C LYS A 81 -5.96 -10.25 -2.80
N ASP A 82 -6.03 -9.18 -2.01
CA ASP A 82 -7.28 -8.49 -1.69
C ASP A 82 -7.92 -7.83 -2.93
N LEU A 83 -7.14 -7.60 -3.98
CA LEU A 83 -7.59 -7.00 -5.24
C LEU A 83 -8.38 -7.97 -6.12
N ASP A 84 -8.35 -9.27 -5.82
CA ASP A 84 -9.03 -10.30 -6.61
C ASP A 84 -8.66 -10.33 -8.09
N ILE A 85 -7.39 -10.05 -8.39
CA ILE A 85 -6.82 -10.10 -9.74
C ILE A 85 -5.80 -11.23 -9.86
N GLU A 86 -5.35 -11.50 -11.08
CA GLU A 86 -4.25 -12.41 -11.34
C GLU A 86 -2.93 -11.86 -10.80
N ILE A 87 -2.27 -12.61 -9.91
CA ILE A 87 -0.95 -12.25 -9.38
C ILE A 87 0.06 -13.37 -9.64
N ALA A 88 1.28 -12.99 -10.00
CA ALA A 88 2.37 -13.93 -10.15
C ALA A 88 2.84 -14.41 -8.77
N MET A 89 3.09 -15.70 -8.63
CA MET A 89 3.62 -16.28 -7.39
C MET A 89 4.70 -17.31 -7.68
N ALA A 90 5.69 -17.38 -6.78
CA ALA A 90 6.80 -18.32 -6.88
C ALA A 90 6.28 -19.76 -7.05
N ALA A 91 6.80 -20.47 -8.06
CA ALA A 91 6.30 -21.78 -8.48
C ALA A 91 6.25 -22.81 -7.33
N GLN A 92 7.17 -22.70 -6.37
CA GLN A 92 7.30 -23.59 -5.21
C GLN A 92 6.07 -23.57 -4.28
N ILE A 93 5.40 -22.42 -4.18
CA ILE A 93 4.21 -22.23 -3.33
C ILE A 93 2.93 -22.05 -4.17
N ARG A 94 3.08 -21.74 -5.46
CA ARG A 94 1.96 -21.48 -6.38
C ARG A 94 0.98 -22.64 -6.51
N TRP A 95 1.49 -23.87 -6.59
CA TRP A 95 0.68 -25.05 -6.90
C TRP A 95 -0.47 -25.31 -5.90
N GLY A 96 -0.35 -24.83 -4.65
CA GLY A 96 -1.40 -24.94 -3.63
C GLY A 96 -2.60 -24.01 -3.86
N PHE A 97 -2.46 -23.03 -4.76
CA PHE A 97 -3.47 -22.01 -5.05
C PHE A 97 -3.86 -22.01 -6.54
N THR A 98 -3.61 -23.11 -7.25
CA THR A 98 -3.96 -23.26 -8.67
C THR A 98 -4.83 -24.48 -8.88
N SER A 99 -5.80 -24.38 -9.79
CA SER A 99 -6.82 -25.42 -10.01
C SER A 99 -6.29 -26.72 -10.62
N PHE A 100 -5.08 -26.75 -11.20
CA PHE A 100 -4.51 -27.95 -11.84
C PHE A 100 -2.96 -27.91 -11.93
N ARG A 101 -2.34 -29.08 -12.19
CA ARG A 101 -0.88 -29.22 -12.41
C ARG A 101 -0.46 -28.53 -13.72
N ASN A 102 0.67 -27.82 -13.73
CA ASN A 102 1.11 -26.94 -14.82
C ASN A 102 0.20 -25.73 -15.11
N ALA A 103 -0.49 -25.20 -14.09
CA ALA A 103 -1.14 -23.90 -14.20
C ALA A 103 -0.15 -22.78 -14.55
N SER A 104 -0.68 -21.68 -15.11
CA SER A 104 0.08 -20.48 -15.51
C SER A 104 0.92 -19.90 -14.37
N GLU A 105 1.77 -18.93 -14.67
CA GLU A 105 2.57 -18.23 -13.65
C GLU A 105 1.73 -17.45 -12.64
N TYR A 106 0.44 -17.25 -12.96
CA TYR A 106 -0.51 -16.47 -12.19
C TYR A 106 -1.48 -17.35 -11.42
N ILE A 107 -1.83 -16.94 -10.20
CA ILE A 107 -2.97 -17.50 -9.48
C ILE A 107 -4.24 -16.78 -9.93
N GLN A 108 -5.35 -17.52 -10.06
CA GLN A 108 -6.63 -16.94 -10.49
C GLN A 108 -7.27 -16.12 -9.36
N PRO A 109 -8.14 -15.15 -9.70
CA PRO A 109 -9.04 -14.51 -8.74
C PRO A 109 -9.70 -15.53 -7.80
N ASN A 110 -9.90 -15.15 -6.55
CA ASN A 110 -10.52 -15.94 -5.48
C ASN A 110 -9.73 -17.18 -5.00
N SER A 111 -8.61 -17.56 -5.64
CA SER A 111 -7.84 -18.76 -5.26
C SER A 111 -7.25 -18.70 -3.84
N MET A 112 -6.96 -17.49 -3.32
CA MET A 112 -6.47 -17.31 -1.94
C MET A 112 -7.56 -16.97 -0.92
N LYS A 113 -8.81 -16.76 -1.37
CA LYS A 113 -9.94 -16.54 -0.46
C LYS A 113 -10.56 -17.86 0.01
N ALA A 114 -10.44 -18.90 -0.80
CA ALA A 114 -10.87 -20.25 -0.46
C ALA A 114 -9.88 -20.92 0.51
N SER A 115 -9.94 -20.57 1.80
CA SER A 115 -9.32 -21.41 2.83
C SER A 115 -10.18 -22.66 3.01
N THR A 116 -9.59 -23.84 2.79
CA THR A 116 -10.23 -25.11 3.17
C THR A 116 -10.21 -25.33 4.69
N PHE A 117 -9.47 -24.49 5.41
CA PHE A 117 -9.34 -24.51 6.85
C PHE A 117 -10.09 -23.28 7.39
N GLU A 118 -11.34 -23.49 7.81
CA GLU A 118 -12.00 -22.59 8.76
C GLU A 118 -11.35 -22.70 10.14
#